data_AF-A0A9D8ATW1-F1
#
_entry.id   AF-A0A9D8ATW1-F1
#
_cell.length_a   1.000
_cell.length_b   1.000
_cell.length_c   1.000
_cell.angle_alpha   90.00
_cell.angle_beta   90.00
_cell.angle_gamma   90.00
#
_symmetry.space_group_name_H-M   'P 1'
#
loop_
_entity.id
_entity.type
_entity.pdbx_description
1 polymer ?
#
loop_
_entity_poly.entity_id
_entity_poly.type
_entity_poly.pdbx_seq_one_letter_code
_entity_poly.pdbx_strand_id
1 'polypeptide(L)'
;MTTTILKRQFITDEEGNPVAVILPMEEFALVKDILDRRSQTTDEADKLAQIEQAAQDPLFMADLRETMSAFAEADAEWWEPTQ
;
A
#
# COMPACT_ATOMS: atom_id res chain seq x y z
N MET A 1 -2.61 9.75 42.47
CA MET A 1 -2.28 9.07 41.19
C MET A 1 -2.06 10.16 40.16
N THR A 2 -0.85 10.25 39.60
CA THR A 2 -0.52 11.23 38.55
C THR A 2 -1.04 10.72 37.22
N THR A 3 -2.15 11.27 36.74
CA THR A 3 -2.63 11.08 35.38
C THR A 3 -1.65 11.75 34.43
N THR A 4 -0.75 10.97 33.86
CA THR A 4 0.10 11.40 32.74
C THR A 4 -0.80 11.65 31.54
N ILE A 5 -1.10 12.92 31.28
CA ILE A 5 -1.74 13.35 30.02
C ILE A 5 -0.72 13.09 28.92
N LEU A 6 -0.89 11.99 28.18
CA LEU A 6 -0.08 11.72 26.99
C LEU A 6 -0.29 12.90 26.03
N LYS A 7 0.78 13.58 25.63
CA LYS A 7 0.73 14.59 24.56
C LYS A 7 0.95 13.92 23.22
N ARG A 8 0.58 14.60 22.12
CA ARG A 8 0.92 14.16 20.75
C ARG A 8 2.43 13.93 20.64
N GLN A 9 2.83 12.82 20.05
CA GLN A 9 4.24 12.50 19.80
C GLN A 9 4.45 12.26 18.32
N PHE A 10 5.49 12.84 17.74
CA PHE A 10 5.88 12.60 16.35
C PHE A 10 7.01 11.57 16.31
N ILE A 11 6.91 10.63 15.37
CA ILE A 11 7.95 9.65 15.06
C ILE A 11 8.59 10.12 13.76
N THR A 12 9.92 10.23 13.76
CA THR A 12 10.70 10.66 12.59
C THR A 12 11.53 9.50 12.03
N ASP A 13 11.89 9.58 10.75
CA ASP A 13 12.88 8.69 10.12
C ASP A 13 14.33 9.08 10.49
N GLU A 14 15.30 8.38 9.90
CA GLU A 14 16.74 8.63 10.10
C GLU A 14 17.20 10.01 9.57
N GLU A 15 16.43 10.61 8.67
CA GLU A 15 16.67 11.94 8.09
C GLU A 15 15.97 13.06 8.89
N GLY A 16 15.16 12.70 9.90
CA GLY A 16 14.40 13.62 10.74
C GLY A 16 13.03 14.02 10.17
N ASN A 17 12.56 13.39 9.11
CA ASN A 17 11.24 13.65 8.55
C ASN A 17 10.16 12.94 9.37
N PRO A 18 9.03 13.58 9.68
CA PRO A 18 7.94 12.96 10.44
C PRO A 18 7.22 11.89 9.61
N VAL A 19 7.28 10.64 10.06
CA VAL A 19 6.67 9.48 9.40
C VAL A 19 5.39 9.00 10.09
N ALA A 20 5.22 9.27 11.39
CA ALA A 20 4.03 8.90 12.12
C ALA A 20 3.75 9.83 13.30
N VAL A 21 2.54 9.77 13.83
CA VAL A 21 2.12 10.51 15.03
C VAL A 21 1.35 9.58 15.98
N ILE A 22 1.72 9.60 17.25
CA ILE A 22 0.97 8.96 18.34
C ILE A 22 0.04 10.01 18.93
N LEU A 23 -1.27 9.73 18.87
CA LEU A 23 -2.31 10.60 19.39
C LEU A 23 -2.94 10.01 20.67
N PRO A 24 -3.34 10.85 21.64
CA PRO A 24 -4.24 10.45 22.72
C PRO A 24 -5.57 9.97 22.15
N MET A 25 -6.24 9.05 22.86
CA MET A 25 -7.48 8.44 22.37
C MET A 25 -8.59 9.44 22.06
N GLU A 26 -8.71 10.50 22.86
CA GLU A 26 -9.68 11.58 22.65
C GLU A 26 -9.46 12.29 21.32
N GLU A 27 -8.20 12.53 20.93
CA GLU A 27 -7.86 13.18 19.68
C GLU A 27 -7.92 12.23 18.49
N PHE A 28 -7.54 10.96 18.70
CA PHE A 28 -7.66 9.93 17.68
C PHE A 28 -9.13 9.74 17.26
N ALA A 29 -10.05 9.75 18.22
CA ALA A 29 -11.49 9.63 17.94
C ALA A 29 -12.01 10.71 16.98
N LEU A 30 -11.44 11.93 17.01
CA LEU A 30 -11.83 13.03 16.12
C LEU A 30 -11.36 12.83 14.67
N VAL A 31 -10.26 12.11 14.46
CA VAL A 31 -9.64 11.93 13.13
C VAL A 31 -9.88 10.53 12.56
N LYS A 32 -10.35 9.58 13.37
CA LYS A 32 -10.56 8.18 12.98
C LYS A 32 -11.41 8.05 11.71
N ASP A 33 -12.56 8.71 11.65
CA ASP A 33 -13.46 8.62 10.50
C ASP A 33 -12.82 9.15 9.20
N ILE A 34 -11.92 10.14 9.30
CA ILE A 34 -11.19 10.68 8.15
C ILE A 34 -10.14 9.68 7.68
N LEU A 35 -9.42 9.05 8.62
CA LEU A 35 -8.44 8.00 8.33
C LEU A 35 -9.09 6.77 7.70
N ASP A 36 -10.23 6.34 8.23
CA ASP A 36 -11.00 5.19 7.73
C ASP A 36 -11.58 5.48 6.35
N ARG A 37 -12.04 6.71 6.06
CA ARG A 37 -12.47 7.08 4.71
C ARG A 37 -11.30 7.09 3.73
N ARG A 38 -10.12 7.56 4.14
CA ARG A 38 -8.94 7.64 3.26
C ARG A 38 -8.42 6.27 2.83
N SER A 39 -8.48 5.27 3.72
CA SER A 39 -8.14 3.89 3.37
C SER A 39 -9.14 3.29 2.36
N GLN A 40 -10.39 3.74 2.40
CA GLN A 40 -11.44 3.38 1.44
C GLN A 40 -11.42 4.20 0.14
N THR A 41 -10.72 5.34 0.09
CA THR A 41 -10.68 6.22 -1.11
C THR A 41 -9.62 5.82 -2.14
N THR A 42 -8.93 4.70 -1.94
CA THR A 42 -8.33 4.03 -3.09
C THR A 42 -9.46 3.31 -3.81
N ASP A 43 -10.23 4.09 -4.59
CA ASP A 43 -11.50 3.70 -5.17
C ASP A 43 -11.31 2.42 -5.99
N GLU A 44 -11.79 1.30 -5.44
CA GLU A 44 -11.66 0.00 -6.09
C GLU A 44 -12.30 0.03 -7.48
N ALA A 45 -13.31 0.88 -7.69
CA ALA A 45 -13.92 1.10 -8.99
C ALA A 45 -12.95 1.77 -9.98
N ASP A 46 -12.18 2.77 -9.54
CA ASP A 46 -11.18 3.43 -10.40
C ASP A 46 -10.04 2.48 -10.75
N LYS A 47 -9.61 1.65 -9.80
CA LYS A 47 -8.63 0.59 -10.06
C LYS A 47 -9.16 -0.45 -11.04
N LEU A 48 -10.42 -0.87 -10.87
CA LEU A 48 -11.05 -1.83 -11.77
C LEU A 48 -11.15 -1.27 -13.19
N ALA A 49 -11.56 -0.01 -13.33
CA ALA A 49 -11.63 0.68 -14.62
C ALA A 49 -10.26 0.80 -15.29
N GLN A 50 -9.19 1.08 -14.52
CA GLN A 50 -7.82 1.11 -15.04
C GLN A 50 -7.36 -0.26 -15.53
N ILE A 51 -7.69 -1.35 -14.81
CA ILE A 51 -7.37 -2.72 -15.22
C ILE A 51 -8.13 -3.09 -16.50
N GLU A 52 -9.42 -2.75 -16.57
CA GLU A 52 -10.23 -2.99 -17.77
C GLU A 52 -9.69 -2.24 -18.99
N GLN A 53 -9.23 -0.99 -18.80
CA GLN A 53 -8.63 -0.20 -19.87
C GLN A 53 -7.26 -0.77 -20.29
N ALA A 54 -6.42 -1.18 -19.34
CA ALA A 54 -5.12 -1.77 -19.62
C ALA A 54 -5.25 -3.09 -20.40
N ALA A 55 -6.28 -3.90 -20.11
CA ALA A 55 -6.56 -5.13 -20.87
C ALA A 55 -6.92 -4.88 -22.35
N GLN A 56 -7.36 -3.66 -22.69
CA GLN A 56 -7.67 -3.25 -24.06
C GLN A 56 -6.49 -2.60 -24.78
N ASP A 57 -5.40 -2.27 -24.07
CA ASP A 57 -4.21 -1.65 -24.64
C ASP A 57 -3.25 -2.74 -25.18
N PRO A 58 -3.01 -2.81 -26.51
CA PRO A 58 -2.13 -3.80 -27.11
C PRO A 58 -0.67 -3.69 -26.64
N LEU A 59 -0.18 -2.48 -26.33
CA LEU A 59 1.19 -2.27 -25.87
C LEU A 59 1.36 -2.81 -24.45
N PHE A 60 0.40 -2.52 -23.57
CA PHE A 60 0.36 -3.06 -22.22
C PHE A 60 0.33 -4.60 -22.23
N MET A 61 -0.52 -5.20 -23.07
CA MET A 61 -0.63 -6.66 -23.15
C MET A 61 0.61 -7.34 -23.73
N ALA A 62 1.36 -6.65 -24.59
CA ALA A 62 2.64 -7.15 -25.10
C ALA A 62 3.71 -7.15 -24.00
N ASP A 63 3.84 -6.03 -23.29
CA ASP A 63 4.77 -5.86 -22.16
C ASP A 63 4.46 -6.82 -21.00
N LEU A 64 3.17 -7.00 -20.69
CA LEU A 64 2.71 -7.97 -19.70
C LEU A 64 3.12 -9.40 -20.07
N ARG A 65 2.98 -9.78 -21.36
CA ARG A 65 3.37 -11.12 -21.82
C ARG A 65 4.86 -11.34 -21.75
N GLU A 66 5.65 -10.35 -22.12
CA GLU A 66 7.11 -10.39 -21.99
C GLU A 66 7.53 -10.57 -20.53
N THR A 67 6.98 -9.73 -19.64
CA THR A 67 7.23 -9.82 -18.19
C THR A 67 6.84 -11.18 -17.62
N MET A 68 5.67 -11.71 -18.01
CA MET A 68 5.23 -13.04 -17.55
C MET A 68 6.09 -14.18 -18.09
N SER A 69 6.67 -14.01 -19.28
CA SER A 69 7.60 -14.99 -19.84
C SER A 69 8.93 -14.97 -19.09
N ALA A 70 9.48 -13.79 -18.81
CA ALA A 70 10.68 -13.63 -17.99
C ALA A 70 10.46 -14.14 -16.56
N PHE A 71 9.28 -13.92 -15.98
CA PHE A 71 8.94 -14.46 -14.67
C PHE A 71 8.86 -15.98 -14.68
N ALA A 72 8.30 -16.60 -15.71
CA ALA A 72 8.24 -18.07 -15.82
C ALA A 72 9.64 -18.69 -15.93
N GLU A 73 10.57 -18.03 -16.63
CA GLU A 73 11.97 -18.45 -16.69
C GLU A 73 12.64 -18.35 -15.32
N ALA A 74 12.43 -17.25 -14.58
CA ALA A 74 12.93 -17.09 -13.23
C ALA A 74 12.28 -18.08 -12.24
N ASP A 75 10.97 -18.28 -12.29
CA ASP A 75 10.26 -19.23 -11.42
C ASP A 75 10.77 -20.66 -11.61
N ALA A 76 11.05 -21.06 -12.85
CA ALA A 76 11.65 -22.35 -13.18
C ALA A 76 13.10 -22.51 -12.68
N GLU A 77 13.86 -21.42 -12.56
CA GLU A 77 15.20 -21.44 -11.97
C GLU A 77 15.14 -21.56 -10.43
N TRP A 78 14.09 -21.03 -9.81
CA TRP A 78 13.95 -21.01 -8.35
C TRP A 78 13.28 -22.26 -7.78
N TRP A 79 12.54 -23.02 -8.58
CA TRP A 79 11.96 -24.29 -8.15
C TRP A 79 12.91 -25.46 -8.41
N GLU A 80 13.48 -26.06 -7.36
CA GLU A 80 14.27 -27.28 -7.53
C GLU A 80 13.42 -28.38 -8.19
N PRO A 81 13.91 -29.03 -9.27
CA PRO A 81 13.14 -30.09 -9.92
C PRO A 81 12.96 -31.24 -8.94
N THR A 82 11.71 -31.52 -8.59
CA THR A 82 11.36 -32.72 -7.85
C THR A 82 11.62 -33.91 -8.78
N GLN A 83 12.66 -34.69 -8.46
CA GLN A 83 13.12 -35.87 -9.19
C GLN A 83 11.99 -36.85 -9.52
#